data_AF-A0A2W7B602-F1
#
_entry.id   AF-A0A2W7B602-F1
#
_cell.length_a   1.000
_cell.length_b   1.000
_cell.length_c   1.000
_cell.angle_alpha   90.00
_cell.angle_beta   90.00
_cell.angle_gamma   90.00
#
_symmetry.space_group_name_H-M   'P 1'
#
loop_
_entity.id
_entity.type
_entity.pdbx_description
1 polymer ?
#
loop_
_entity_poly.entity_id
_entity_poly.type
_entity_poly.pdbx_seq_one_letter_code
_entity_poly.pdbx_strand_id
1 'polypeptide(L)'
;MMRSLYEQDTSLWVIETVNKLKAKDFENLDLENLIEEVEALGKSQRNATKSFLRRLIEHLLKRCYVPLPECYIGWQREIRAFRNEIKDILEDSPSLKNFLLEIFPKIYASAIASVREEYPQINFPDHWLEEYDINAILNRNFWEED
;
A
#
# COMPACT_ATOMS: atom_id res chain seq x y z
N MET A 1 -0.18 35.57 14.78
CA MET A 1 0.56 35.17 13.57
C MET A 1 -0.43 35.05 12.43
N MET A 2 -0.08 35.58 11.26
CA MET A 2 -0.85 35.36 10.03
C MET A 2 -0.56 33.92 9.58
N ARG A 3 -1.59 33.10 9.36
CA ARG A 3 -1.42 31.72 8.89
C ARG A 3 -0.82 31.73 7.49
N SER A 4 0.04 30.79 7.14
CA SER A 4 0.60 30.70 5.78
C SER A 4 -0.50 30.30 4.77
N LEU A 5 -0.29 30.54 3.47
CA LEU A 5 -1.23 30.07 2.44
C LEU A 5 -1.36 28.54 2.48
N TYR A 6 -0.26 27.84 2.79
CA TYR A 6 -0.23 26.39 3.01
C TYR A 6 -1.24 25.93 4.08
N GLU A 7 -1.32 26.65 5.21
CA GLU A 7 -2.23 26.34 6.32
C GLU A 7 -3.70 26.73 6.04
N GLN A 8 -3.95 27.60 5.06
CA GLN A 8 -5.28 28.15 4.77
C GLN A 8 -5.95 27.46 3.57
N ASP A 9 -5.19 27.24 2.50
CA ASP A 9 -5.65 26.62 1.27
C ASP A 9 -4.48 25.90 0.59
N THR A 10 -4.32 24.63 0.95
CA THR A 10 -3.26 23.78 0.40
C THR A 10 -3.37 23.61 -1.11
N SER A 11 -4.58 23.62 -1.67
CA SER A 11 -4.79 23.47 -3.12
C SER A 11 -4.25 24.69 -3.87
N LEU A 12 -4.57 25.89 -3.38
CA LEU A 12 -4.04 27.13 -3.94
C LEU A 12 -2.52 27.23 -3.76
N TRP A 13 -2.01 26.82 -2.59
CA TRP A 13 -0.56 26.76 -2.33
C TRP A 13 0.18 25.85 -3.31
N VAL A 14 -0.36 24.67 -3.66
CA VAL A 14 0.23 23.78 -4.67
C VAL A 14 0.31 24.46 -6.03
N ILE A 15 -0.79 25.10 -6.46
CA ILE A 15 -0.85 25.81 -7.75
C ILE A 15 0.21 26.93 -7.80
N GLU A 16 0.30 27.74 -6.75
CA GLU A 16 1.29 28.82 -6.67
C GLU A 16 2.73 28.29 -6.65
N THR A 17 2.99 27.25 -5.87
CA THR A 17 4.31 26.60 -5.76
C THR A 17 4.77 26.07 -7.12
N VAL A 18 3.87 25.40 -7.87
CA VAL A 18 4.15 24.93 -9.23
C VAL A 18 4.43 26.09 -10.18
N ASN A 19 3.67 27.20 -10.09
CA ASN A 19 3.88 28.37 -10.93
C ASN A 19 5.26 29.02 -10.65
N LYS A 20 5.64 29.16 -9.38
CA LYS A 20 6.95 29.69 -8.96
C LYS A 20 8.10 28.79 -9.44
N LEU A 21 7.96 27.46 -9.30
CA LEU A 21 8.94 26.50 -9.82
C LEU A 21 9.11 26.62 -11.35
N LYS A 22 8.01 26.73 -12.11
CA LYS A 22 8.06 26.92 -13.57
C LYS A 22 8.72 28.24 -13.97
N ALA A 23 8.49 29.31 -13.19
CA ALA A 23 9.11 30.61 -13.38
C ALA A 23 10.57 30.68 -12.90
N LYS A 24 11.07 29.64 -12.23
CA LYS A 24 12.38 29.61 -11.53
C LYS A 24 12.51 30.71 -10.47
N ASP A 25 11.38 31.12 -9.88
CA ASP A 25 11.33 32.11 -8.80
C ASP A 25 11.59 31.42 -7.45
N PHE A 26 12.87 31.09 -7.21
CA PHE A 26 13.30 30.42 -5.99
C PHE A 26 13.35 31.37 -4.78
N GLU A 27 13.39 32.69 -5.00
CA GLU A 27 13.43 33.69 -3.92
C GLU A 27 12.09 33.76 -3.16
N ASN A 28 10.97 33.59 -3.87
CA ASN A 28 9.63 33.62 -3.28
C ASN A 28 9.02 32.22 -3.06
N LEU A 29 9.81 31.16 -3.27
CA LEU A 29 9.39 29.79 -3.08
C LEU A 29 9.33 29.44 -1.59
N ASP A 30 8.21 28.87 -1.17
CA ASP A 30 8.03 28.36 0.18
C ASP A 30 8.75 27.01 0.33
N LEU A 31 10.07 27.08 0.46
CA LEU A 31 10.96 25.92 0.38
C LEU A 31 10.78 24.94 1.54
N GLU A 32 10.45 25.44 2.74
CA GLU A 32 10.27 24.61 3.93
C GLU A 32 9.05 23.68 3.77
N ASN A 33 7.88 24.24 3.45
CA ASN A 33 6.67 23.44 3.23
C ASN A 33 6.81 22.55 1.97
N LEU A 34 7.53 22.99 0.93
CA LEU A 34 7.79 22.16 -0.25
C LEU A 34 8.65 20.93 0.08
N ILE A 35 9.71 21.08 0.87
CA ILE A 35 10.55 19.95 1.29
C ILE A 35 9.71 18.97 2.11
N GLU A 36 8.94 19.47 3.08
CA GLU A 36 8.07 18.63 3.91
C GLU A 36 7.08 17.83 3.05
N GLU A 37 6.43 18.46 2.08
CA GLU A 37 5.48 17.78 1.18
C GLU A 37 6.15 16.71 0.30
N VAL A 38 7.35 16.96 -0.21
CA VAL A 38 8.09 15.97 -1.01
C VAL A 38 8.53 14.78 -0.14
N GLU A 39 9.00 15.02 1.09
CA GLU A 39 9.34 13.96 2.04
C GLU A 39 8.10 13.16 2.46
N ALA A 40 6.99 13.85 2.70
CA ALA A 40 5.71 13.25 3.06
C ALA A 40 5.14 12.39 1.92
N LEU A 41 5.28 12.82 0.66
CA LEU A 41 4.81 12.06 -0.50
C LEU A 41 5.45 10.68 -0.60
N GLY A 42 6.78 10.59 -0.45
CA GLY A 42 7.47 9.30 -0.48
C GLY A 42 7.06 8.40 0.68
N LYS A 43 6.84 8.97 1.87
CA LYS A 43 6.38 8.24 3.06
C LYS A 43 4.93 7.76 2.93
N SER A 44 4.04 8.59 2.37
CA SER A 44 2.62 8.28 2.22
C SER A 44 2.41 7.12 1.24
N GLN A 45 3.09 7.15 0.09
CA GLN A 45 3.06 6.04 -0.87
C GLN A 45 3.56 4.73 -0.25
N ARG A 46 4.71 4.75 0.43
CA ARG A 46 5.24 3.56 1.14
C ARG A 46 4.26 3.02 2.18
N ASN A 47 3.61 3.89 2.95
CA ASN A 47 2.63 3.49 3.94
C ASN A 47 1.36 2.91 3.32
N ALA A 48 0.87 3.49 2.22
CA ALA A 48 -0.28 2.99 1.47
C ALA A 48 0.02 1.60 0.91
N THR A 49 1.14 1.44 0.19
CA THR A 49 1.61 0.15 -0.35
C THR A 49 1.72 -0.91 0.75
N LYS A 50 2.30 -0.56 1.91
CA LYS A 50 2.40 -1.44 3.07
C LYS A 50 1.02 -1.89 3.59
N SER A 51 0.07 -0.95 3.69
CA SER A 51 -1.28 -1.22 4.18
C SER A 51 -2.04 -2.15 3.24
N PHE A 52 -1.99 -1.87 1.94
CA PHE A 52 -2.63 -2.71 0.93
C PHE A 52 -2.01 -4.10 0.86
N LEU A 53 -0.68 -4.21 0.90
CA LEU A 53 -0.02 -5.52 0.91
C LEU A 53 -0.46 -6.36 2.10
N ARG A 54 -0.52 -5.77 3.30
CA ARG A 54 -0.98 -6.47 4.51
C ARG A 54 -2.40 -7.01 4.34
N ARG A 55 -3.33 -6.14 3.95
CA ARG A 55 -4.75 -6.51 3.76
C ARG A 55 -4.91 -7.55 2.67
N LEU A 56 -4.13 -7.45 1.59
CA LEU A 56 -4.10 -8.44 0.51
C LEU A 56 -3.68 -9.82 1.05
N ILE A 57 -2.59 -9.90 1.81
CA ILE A 57 -2.11 -11.16 2.38
C ILE A 57 -3.15 -11.74 3.37
N GLU A 58 -3.73 -10.91 4.25
CA GLU A 58 -4.78 -11.34 5.18
C GLU A 58 -5.95 -11.99 4.43
N HIS A 59 -6.47 -11.34 3.39
CA HIS A 59 -7.61 -11.88 2.64
C HIS A 59 -7.24 -13.10 1.79
N LEU A 60 -6.02 -13.16 1.27
CA LEU A 60 -5.52 -14.34 0.58
C LEU A 60 -5.45 -15.54 1.52
N LEU A 61 -4.89 -15.37 2.73
CA LEU A 61 -4.86 -16.42 3.76
C LEU A 61 -6.28 -16.84 4.15
N LYS A 62 -7.18 -15.89 4.40
CA LYS A 62 -8.60 -16.21 4.68
C LYS A 62 -9.20 -17.05 3.56
N ARG A 63 -9.06 -16.61 2.30
CA ARG A 63 -9.65 -17.30 1.16
C ARG A 63 -9.07 -18.70 0.93
N CYS A 64 -7.78 -18.92 1.22
CA CYS A 64 -7.14 -20.21 0.96
C CYS A 64 -7.37 -21.23 2.09
N TYR A 65 -7.48 -20.79 3.35
CA TYR A 65 -7.45 -21.68 4.51
C TYR A 65 -8.73 -21.71 5.35
N VAL A 66 -9.57 -20.67 5.30
CA VAL A 66 -10.77 -20.58 6.14
C VAL A 66 -11.97 -21.16 5.37
N PRO A 67 -12.59 -22.26 5.84
CA PRO A 67 -13.67 -22.94 5.11
C PRO A 67 -15.04 -22.28 5.35
N LEU A 68 -15.20 -21.02 4.90
CA LEU A 68 -16.46 -20.25 4.99
C LEU A 68 -16.92 -19.79 3.59
N PRO A 69 -17.64 -20.66 2.84
CA PRO A 69 -18.02 -20.39 1.46
C PRO A 69 -18.82 -19.10 1.26
N GLU A 70 -19.64 -18.72 2.23
CA GLU A 70 -20.43 -17.49 2.22
C GLU A 70 -19.57 -16.23 2.21
N CYS A 71 -18.33 -16.30 2.73
CA CYS A 71 -17.40 -15.18 2.76
C CYS A 71 -16.52 -15.08 1.50
N TYR A 72 -16.40 -16.15 0.71
CA TYR A 72 -15.44 -16.24 -0.39
C TYR A 72 -15.59 -15.13 -1.43
N ILE A 73 -16.82 -14.80 -1.83
CA ILE A 73 -17.09 -13.75 -2.81
C ILE A 73 -16.63 -12.38 -2.29
N GLY A 74 -16.85 -12.11 -1.00
CA GLY A 74 -16.43 -10.88 -0.34
C GLY A 74 -14.91 -10.78 -0.29
N TRP A 75 -14.21 -11.83 0.17
CA TRP A 75 -12.76 -11.82 0.24
C TRP A 75 -12.11 -11.73 -1.14
N GLN A 76 -12.63 -12.42 -2.15
CA GLN A 76 -12.13 -12.31 -3.52
C GLN A 76 -12.31 -10.91 -4.10
N ARG A 77 -13.38 -10.20 -3.75
CA ARG A 77 -13.57 -8.79 -4.13
C ARG A 77 -12.51 -7.89 -3.52
N GLU A 78 -12.26 -8.03 -2.23
CA GLU A 78 -11.21 -7.28 -1.52
C GLU A 78 -9.81 -7.60 -2.08
N ILE A 79 -9.51 -8.87 -2.37
CA ILE A 79 -8.25 -9.28 -3.01
C ILE A 79 -8.05 -8.55 -4.34
N ARG A 80 -9.07 -8.50 -5.21
CA ARG A 80 -8.98 -7.78 -6.48
C ARG A 80 -8.78 -6.28 -6.27
N ALA A 81 -9.49 -5.69 -5.31
CA ALA A 81 -9.35 -4.27 -4.99
C ALA A 81 -7.91 -3.93 -4.54
N PHE A 82 -7.36 -4.65 -3.56
CA PHE A 82 -5.99 -4.37 -3.09
C PHE A 82 -4.93 -4.65 -4.15
N ARG A 83 -5.14 -5.64 -5.01
CA ARG A 83 -4.24 -5.88 -6.16
C ARG A 83 -4.21 -4.68 -7.09
N ASN A 84 -5.37 -4.11 -7.41
CA ASN A 84 -5.44 -2.93 -8.28
C ASN A 84 -4.76 -1.74 -7.60
N GLU A 85 -5.06 -1.44 -6.34
CA GLU A 85 -4.41 -0.35 -5.59
C GLU A 85 -2.87 -0.48 -5.57
N ILE A 86 -2.35 -1.70 -5.35
CA ILE A 86 -0.89 -1.92 -5.40
C ILE A 86 -0.35 -1.74 -6.83
N LYS A 87 -1.07 -2.23 -7.85
CA LYS A 87 -0.65 -2.09 -9.25
C LYS A 87 -0.61 -0.64 -9.69
N ASP A 88 -1.62 0.14 -9.34
CA ASP A 88 -1.71 1.57 -9.67
C ASP A 88 -0.54 2.33 -9.02
N ILE A 89 -0.25 2.06 -7.74
CA ILE A 89 0.92 2.64 -7.06
C ILE A 89 2.24 2.22 -7.73
N LEU A 90 2.35 0.98 -8.20
CA LEU A 90 3.57 0.50 -8.86
C LEU A 90 3.72 1.05 -10.29
N GLU A 91 2.63 1.40 -10.96
CA GLU A 91 2.65 2.10 -12.24
C GLU A 91 3.21 3.52 -12.07
N ASP A 92 2.72 4.24 -11.06
CA ASP A 92 3.20 5.59 -10.73
C ASP A 92 4.60 5.59 -10.08
N SER A 93 4.98 4.50 -9.41
CA SER A 93 6.23 4.41 -8.65
C SER A 93 6.87 3.01 -8.72
N PRO A 94 7.48 2.65 -9.87
CA PRO A 94 8.06 1.33 -10.09
C PRO A 94 9.17 0.95 -9.09
N SER A 95 9.85 1.95 -8.51
CA SER A 95 10.89 1.75 -7.50
C SER A 95 10.36 1.10 -6.21
N LEU A 96 9.05 1.20 -5.93
CA LEU A 96 8.41 0.56 -4.77
C LEU A 96 8.31 -0.97 -4.90
N LYS A 97 8.60 -1.55 -6.08
CA LYS A 97 8.67 -3.00 -6.24
C LYS A 97 9.76 -3.63 -5.35
N ASN A 98 10.92 -3.01 -5.26
CA ASN A 98 12.01 -3.47 -4.38
C ASN A 98 11.63 -3.29 -2.91
N PHE A 99 10.94 -2.21 -2.58
CA PHE A 99 10.43 -1.97 -1.23
C PHE A 99 9.40 -3.04 -0.81
N LEU A 100 8.50 -3.46 -1.69
CA LEU A 100 7.56 -4.56 -1.44
C LEU A 100 8.28 -5.86 -1.07
N LEU A 101 9.32 -6.22 -1.83
CA LEU A 101 10.15 -7.40 -1.55
C LEU A 101 10.83 -7.31 -0.18
N GLU A 102 11.40 -6.16 0.14
CA GLU A 102 12.09 -5.90 1.41
C GLU A 102 11.15 -6.05 2.61
N ILE A 103 9.94 -5.47 2.53
CA ILE A 103 9.00 -5.48 3.67
C ILE A 103 8.18 -6.75 3.77
N PHE A 104 8.13 -7.57 2.71
CA PHE A 104 7.23 -8.72 2.62
C PHE A 104 7.28 -9.64 3.85
N PRO A 105 8.46 -10.09 4.34
CA PRO A 105 8.52 -11.02 5.46
C PRO A 105 7.86 -10.45 6.72
N LYS A 106 8.09 -9.16 6.99
CA LYS A 106 7.51 -8.44 8.13
C LYS A 106 5.99 -8.29 7.99
N ILE A 107 5.52 -8.00 6.77
CA ILE A 107 4.09 -7.84 6.51
C ILE A 107 3.35 -9.18 6.57
N TYR A 108 3.95 -10.23 6.05
CA TYR A 108 3.42 -11.58 6.17
C TYR A 108 3.30 -12.00 7.65
N ALA A 109 4.35 -11.80 8.45
CA ALA A 109 4.33 -12.11 9.89
C ALA A 109 3.20 -11.35 10.64
N SER A 110 2.98 -10.09 10.27
CA SER A 110 1.87 -9.30 10.85
C SER A 110 0.50 -9.79 10.37
N ALA A 111 0.36 -10.12 9.09
CA ALA A 111 -0.89 -10.58 8.50
C ALA A 111 -1.30 -11.95 9.06
N ILE A 112 -0.34 -12.87 9.21
CA ILE A 112 -0.62 -14.20 9.76
C ILE A 112 -1.01 -14.14 11.24
N ALA A 113 -0.36 -13.28 12.04
CA ALA A 113 -0.74 -13.08 13.44
C ALA A 113 -2.19 -12.58 13.55
N SER A 114 -2.57 -11.62 12.70
CA SER A 114 -3.93 -11.07 12.61
C SER A 114 -4.97 -12.15 12.30
N VAL A 115 -4.78 -12.95 11.24
CA VAL A 115 -5.75 -13.99 10.86
C VAL A 115 -5.78 -15.18 11.83
N ARG A 116 -4.67 -15.48 12.51
CA ARG A 116 -4.63 -16.50 13.58
C ARG A 116 -5.45 -16.08 14.80
N GLU A 117 -5.47 -14.78 15.12
CA GLU A 117 -6.31 -14.24 16.19
C GLU A 117 -7.80 -14.28 15.81
N GLU A 118 -8.13 -13.98 14.55
CA GLU A 118 -9.50 -14.01 14.04
C GLU A 118 -10.06 -15.43 13.86
N TYR A 119 -9.20 -16.39 13.49
CA TYR A 119 -9.57 -17.79 13.24
C TYR A 119 -8.63 -18.77 13.99
N PRO A 120 -8.69 -18.82 15.34
CA PRO A 120 -7.77 -19.61 16.16
C PRO A 120 -7.86 -21.13 15.92
N GLN A 121 -8.97 -21.60 15.32
CA GLN A 121 -9.19 -23.00 14.97
C GLN A 121 -8.57 -23.41 13.62
N ILE A 122 -8.09 -22.46 12.81
CA ILE A 122 -7.55 -22.72 11.48
C ILE A 122 -6.02 -22.82 11.54
N ASN A 123 -5.48 -23.88 10.96
CA ASN A 123 -4.04 -24.07 10.86
C ASN A 123 -3.49 -23.32 9.64
N PHE A 124 -3.02 -22.10 9.85
CA PHE A 124 -2.32 -21.32 8.83
C PHE A 124 -0.83 -21.71 8.75
N PRO A 125 -0.24 -21.77 7.54
CA PRO A 125 1.15 -22.18 7.38
C PRO A 125 2.10 -21.12 7.95
N ASP A 126 3.22 -21.51 8.57
CA ASP A 126 4.24 -20.54 9.03
C ASP A 126 4.97 -19.85 7.86
N HIS A 127 5.00 -20.49 6.70
CA HIS A 127 5.52 -19.97 5.44
C HIS A 127 4.56 -20.31 4.32
N TRP A 128 4.13 -19.30 3.55
CA TRP A 128 3.16 -19.52 2.47
C TRP A 128 3.80 -19.81 1.10
N LEU A 129 4.86 -19.09 0.74
CA LEU A 129 5.56 -19.25 -0.55
C LEU A 129 7.05 -19.45 -0.28
N GLU A 130 7.68 -20.37 -1.03
CA GLU A 130 9.13 -20.63 -0.96
C GLU A 130 9.93 -19.41 -1.42
N GLU A 131 9.41 -18.69 -2.42
CA GLU A 131 9.94 -17.41 -2.88
C GLU A 131 8.86 -16.34 -2.81
N TYR A 132 9.21 -15.15 -2.32
CA TYR A 132 8.32 -13.99 -2.28
C TYR A 132 8.15 -13.37 -3.67
N ASP A 133 7.40 -14.06 -4.53
CA ASP A 133 7.08 -13.55 -5.86
C ASP A 133 5.90 -12.59 -5.81
N ILE A 134 6.22 -11.29 -5.83
CA ILE A 134 5.23 -10.20 -5.89
C ILE A 134 4.33 -10.34 -7.13
N ASN A 135 4.84 -10.82 -8.27
CA ASN A 135 4.00 -10.99 -9.46
C ASN A 135 2.94 -12.07 -9.24
N ALA A 136 3.30 -13.22 -8.65
CA ALA A 136 2.33 -14.25 -8.28
C ALA A 136 1.28 -13.70 -7.31
N ILE A 137 1.71 -12.97 -6.27
CA ILE A 137 0.80 -12.41 -5.26
C ILE A 137 -0.21 -11.43 -5.86
N LEU A 138 0.23 -10.63 -6.83
CA LEU A 138 -0.61 -9.63 -7.50
C LEU A 138 -1.52 -10.18 -8.59
N ASN A 139 -1.31 -11.42 -9.06
CA ASN A 139 -2.00 -11.93 -10.25
C ASN A 139 -2.60 -13.34 -10.12
N ARG A 140 -2.03 -14.22 -9.29
CA ARG A 140 -2.42 -15.64 -9.21
C ARG A 140 -3.66 -15.85 -8.34
N ASN A 141 -4.57 -16.72 -8.74
CA ASN A 141 -5.69 -17.16 -7.89
C ASN A 141 -5.28 -18.41 -7.11
N PHE A 142 -4.71 -18.23 -5.91
CA PHE A 142 -4.17 -19.31 -5.08
C PHE A 142 -5.22 -20.32 -4.56
N TRP A 143 -6.51 -20.06 -4.76
CA TRP A 143 -7.61 -20.93 -4.32
C TRP A 143 -8.24 -21.75 -5.46
N GLU A 144 -7.72 -21.63 -6.68
CA GLU A 144 -8.15 -22.36 -7.88
C GLU A 144 -7.18 -23.48 -8.25
N GLU A 145 -6.16 -23.72 -7.41
CA GLU A 145 -5.15 -24.72 -7.64
C GLU A 145 -5.43 -25.94 -6.77
N ASP A 146 -5.65 -27.07 -7.44
CA ASP A 146 -5.92 -28.40 -6.88
C ASP A 146 -4.72 -28.99 -6.12
#